data_AF-A0A537IEZ6-F1
#
_entry.id   AF-A0A537IEZ6-F1
#
_cell.length_a   1.000
_cell.length_b   1.000
_cell.length_c   1.000
_cell.angle_alpha   90.00
_cell.angle_beta   90.00
_cell.angle_gamma   90.00
#
_symmetry.space_group_name_H-M   'P 1'
#
loop_
_entity.id
_entity.type
_entity.pdbx_description
1 polymer ?
#
loop_
_entity_poly.entity_id
_entity_poly.type
_entity_poly.pdbx_seq_one_letter_code
_entity_poly.pdbx_strand_id
1 'polypeptide(L)'
;MANDQSIPQNVKGASVTFTVKIAGQAIPATIEVYSMNVIKEANRVPSARLTLLDGDPAKQKFQVSDEALFIPGKQIELFAGHQSKEDLIFKGIIIKHAISVRKNGSSQLKLECRDVAFQMTLGKKSSQFKDVKDSDIANNLFSKYKISIDKIEDTKGTHPEMIQHNCSDWDFVLTRMDVNGKLVLINDGKVEVKAPDFSPAPVLTLQYGSTIHEFDAEMDARNQYADVKAVSWDPASQEVVEVNGQTPSSFKENGNISGSQLADATGLKEYVLRHGGNTAREELQAWANACKQKSAMAKIRGRVSCDGFAKIKPGDVVELQGLSNRFNGKIFAAGIRHDLTNGGWETTVQFGMDPSWFAQKFNDQMSTVAVVPSISGLYTAVVAQLEKDPKGEDRILVKIPMIDMAAEGVWARMAVPDAGDQRGYFFRPEIGDEMLAGFINNDPRDVVLVGMLNSSKKPAPLQAKDANKEKGFFFKSKMKILFNDDDKSMLFETPGGNKITLSEKDKGIKIEDQNGNKLTLNSDGISLETKKKLTLKSSGGDVETEGTNIKQTAKSQYKAEGSAGIELTSSAIAKLKGSLVQIN
;
A
#
# COMPACT_ATOMS: atom_id res chain seq x y z
N MET A 1 -24.71 -41.94 11.05
CA MET A 1 -23.34 -41.61 10.57
C MET A 1 -22.46 -42.78 10.99
N ALA A 2 -21.63 -43.29 10.08
CA ALA A 2 -20.81 -44.46 10.37
C ALA A 2 -19.81 -44.11 11.47
N ASN A 3 -19.83 -44.85 12.58
CA ASN A 3 -18.77 -44.82 13.58
C ASN A 3 -17.58 -45.55 12.97
N ASP A 4 -16.75 -44.85 12.20
CA ASP A 4 -15.48 -45.40 11.73
C ASP A 4 -14.52 -45.48 12.91
N GLN A 5 -14.47 -46.66 13.54
CA GLN A 5 -13.59 -46.96 14.67
C GLN A 5 -12.13 -47.21 14.24
N SER A 6 -11.81 -47.03 12.96
CA SER A 6 -10.48 -47.25 12.39
C SER A 6 -10.17 -46.23 11.30
N ILE A 7 -8.92 -45.79 11.24
CA ILE A 7 -8.44 -44.92 10.16
C ILE A 7 -8.35 -45.73 8.86
N PRO A 8 -8.89 -45.23 7.74
CA PRO A 8 -8.83 -45.92 6.46
C PRO A 8 -7.39 -46.29 6.08
N GLN A 9 -7.17 -47.55 5.69
CA GLN A 9 -5.87 -48.16 5.39
C GLN A 9 -4.96 -48.51 6.59
N ASN A 10 -5.40 -48.29 7.84
CA ASN A 10 -4.67 -48.79 9.00
C ASN A 10 -5.19 -50.19 9.41
N VAL A 11 -4.33 -51.20 9.29
CA VAL A 11 -4.54 -52.51 9.94
C VAL A 11 -3.69 -52.50 11.20
N LYS A 12 -4.30 -52.67 12.37
CA LYS A 12 -3.58 -52.79 13.66
C LYS A 12 -2.37 -53.74 13.52
N GLY A 13 -1.15 -53.20 13.68
CA GLY A 13 0.10 -53.95 13.56
C GLY A 13 0.81 -53.89 12.19
N ALA A 14 0.32 -53.09 11.23
CA ALA A 14 1.02 -52.86 9.97
C ALA A 14 2.30 -52.01 10.17
N SER A 15 3.39 -52.39 9.52
CA SER A 15 4.63 -51.63 9.51
C SER A 15 4.47 -50.36 8.65
N VAL A 16 4.91 -49.22 9.19
CA VAL A 16 5.04 -47.96 8.44
C VAL A 16 6.08 -48.14 7.34
N THR A 17 5.75 -47.71 6.11
CA THR A 17 6.67 -47.69 4.98
C THR A 17 6.87 -46.25 4.50
N PHE A 18 8.08 -45.91 4.07
CA PHE A 18 8.41 -44.60 3.53
C PHE A 18 9.43 -44.71 2.39
N THR A 19 9.36 -43.74 1.47
CA THR A 19 10.36 -43.56 0.41
C THR A 19 10.82 -42.11 0.40
N VAL A 20 12.12 -41.90 0.35
CA VAL A 20 12.73 -40.58 0.10
C VAL A 20 13.32 -40.58 -1.30
N LYS A 21 12.88 -39.65 -2.15
CA LYS A 21 13.46 -39.44 -3.48
C LYS A 21 14.15 -38.09 -3.54
N ILE A 22 15.37 -38.06 -4.07
CA ILE A 22 16.12 -36.84 -4.32
C ILE A 22 16.50 -36.81 -5.79
N ALA A 23 16.23 -35.68 -6.47
CA ALA A 23 16.39 -35.54 -7.92
C ALA A 23 15.71 -36.68 -8.72
N GLY A 24 14.57 -37.17 -8.23
CA GLY A 24 13.79 -38.26 -8.84
C GLY A 24 14.30 -39.68 -8.55
N GLN A 25 15.44 -39.82 -7.86
CA GLN A 25 16.01 -41.12 -7.51
C GLN A 25 15.74 -41.45 -6.05
N ALA A 26 15.28 -42.68 -5.77
CA ALA A 26 15.14 -43.15 -4.39
C ALA A 26 16.53 -43.27 -3.74
N ILE A 27 16.66 -42.79 -2.50
CA ILE A 27 17.92 -42.94 -1.77
C ILE A 27 18.19 -44.44 -1.51
N PRO A 28 19.45 -44.89 -1.54
CA PRO A 28 19.80 -46.26 -1.21
C PRO A 28 19.28 -46.71 0.16
N ALA A 29 18.77 -47.94 0.25
CA ALA A 29 18.31 -48.54 1.51
C ALA A 29 19.43 -48.70 2.56
N THR A 30 20.69 -48.56 2.16
CA THR A 30 21.85 -48.52 3.05
C THR A 30 21.94 -47.23 3.88
N ILE A 31 21.19 -46.19 3.50
CA ILE A 31 21.15 -44.92 4.22
C ILE A 31 19.98 -44.97 5.22
N GLU A 32 20.30 -45.02 6.50
CA GLU A 32 19.30 -45.12 7.56
C GLU A 32 18.63 -43.76 7.84
N VAL A 33 17.32 -43.69 7.63
CA VAL A 33 16.50 -42.53 7.98
C VAL A 33 16.14 -42.59 9.46
N TYR A 34 16.65 -41.63 10.25
CA TYR A 34 16.35 -41.53 11.67
C TYR A 34 14.97 -40.93 11.93
N SER A 35 14.65 -39.84 11.24
CA SER A 35 13.36 -39.16 11.39
C SER A 35 12.98 -38.34 10.17
N MET A 36 11.69 -38.28 9.89
CA MET A 36 11.11 -37.40 8.88
C MET A 36 9.96 -36.61 9.51
N ASN A 37 10.12 -35.29 9.57
CA ASN A 37 9.10 -34.36 10.06
C ASN A 37 8.65 -33.47 8.92
N VAL A 38 7.35 -33.42 8.65
CA VAL A 38 6.75 -32.56 7.61
C VAL A 38 5.74 -31.66 8.27
N ILE A 39 5.78 -30.36 7.96
CA ILE A 39 4.83 -29.36 8.44
C ILE A 39 4.27 -28.60 7.25
N LYS A 40 2.95 -28.62 7.10
CA LYS A 40 2.18 -27.85 6.13
C LYS A 40 1.16 -27.02 6.89
N GLU A 41 1.13 -25.72 6.68
CA GLU A 41 0.18 -24.82 7.35
C GLU A 41 -0.41 -23.84 6.34
N ALA A 42 -1.67 -23.46 6.51
CA ALA A 42 -2.28 -22.39 5.75
C ALA A 42 -1.50 -21.09 5.95
N ASN A 43 -1.30 -20.33 4.87
CA ASN A 43 -0.54 -19.08 4.84
C ASN A 43 0.93 -19.23 5.28
N ARG A 44 1.52 -20.43 5.18
CA ARG A 44 2.96 -20.66 5.37
C ARG A 44 3.53 -21.52 4.25
N VAL A 45 4.82 -21.33 3.99
CA VAL A 45 5.58 -22.20 3.09
C VAL A 45 5.81 -23.55 3.77
N PRO A 46 5.35 -24.67 3.18
CA PRO A 46 5.59 -26.01 3.69
C PRO A 46 7.07 -26.28 3.94
N SER A 47 7.34 -27.05 4.99
CA SER A 47 8.70 -27.43 5.35
C SER A 47 8.79 -28.89 5.72
N ALA A 48 9.97 -29.47 5.48
CA ALA A 48 10.29 -30.80 5.95
C ALA A 48 11.70 -30.83 6.53
N ARG A 49 11.88 -31.61 7.59
CA ARG A 49 13.18 -31.92 8.16
C ARG A 49 13.43 -33.42 8.05
N LEU A 50 14.46 -33.77 7.31
CA LEU A 50 14.94 -35.13 7.16
C LEU A 50 16.23 -35.28 7.97
N THR A 51 16.27 -36.26 8.87
CA THR A 51 17.48 -36.61 9.62
C THR A 51 17.91 -38.01 9.24
N LEU A 52 19.13 -38.14 8.76
CA LEU A 52 19.76 -39.38 8.35
C LEU A 52 20.88 -39.71 9.35
N LEU A 53 21.08 -40.99 9.65
CA LEU A 53 22.25 -41.43 10.39
C LEU A 53 23.47 -41.38 9.46
N ASP A 54 24.48 -40.64 9.87
CA ASP A 54 25.70 -40.47 9.10
C ASP A 54 26.86 -40.03 10.01
N GLY A 55 28.08 -40.31 9.59
CA GLY A 55 29.29 -40.06 10.36
C GLY A 55 29.82 -41.34 10.99
N ASP A 56 31.09 -41.60 10.73
CA ASP A 56 31.83 -42.71 11.32
C ASP A 56 33.09 -42.13 11.99
N PRO A 57 33.14 -42.02 13.33
CA PRO A 57 34.28 -41.47 14.05
C PRO A 57 35.60 -42.22 13.77
N ALA A 58 35.54 -43.52 13.51
CA ALA A 58 36.72 -44.32 13.21
C ALA A 58 37.27 -44.00 11.81
N LYS A 59 36.38 -43.73 10.84
CA LYS A 59 36.77 -43.31 9.48
C LYS A 59 36.97 -41.79 9.34
N GLN A 60 36.61 -41.00 10.35
CA GLN A 60 36.67 -39.54 10.36
C GLN A 60 35.94 -38.89 9.17
N LYS A 61 34.82 -39.49 8.74
CA LYS A 61 34.09 -39.08 7.53
C LYS A 61 32.58 -39.15 7.72
N PHE A 62 31.88 -38.29 6.99
CA PHE A 62 30.43 -38.30 6.82
C PHE A 62 30.13 -38.71 5.38
N GLN A 63 30.02 -40.02 5.17
CA GLN A 63 29.97 -40.59 3.81
C GLN A 63 28.70 -40.17 3.07
N VAL A 64 27.56 -40.15 3.76
CA VAL A 64 26.27 -39.76 3.16
C VAL A 64 26.27 -38.26 2.87
N SER A 65 26.77 -37.44 3.80
CA SER A 65 26.89 -35.99 3.66
C SER A 65 27.71 -35.55 2.44
N ASP A 66 28.75 -36.32 2.09
CA ASP A 66 29.63 -36.01 0.95
C ASP A 66 28.99 -36.37 -0.41
N GLU A 67 27.85 -37.06 -0.44
CA GLU A 67 27.18 -37.41 -1.70
C GLU A 67 26.55 -36.18 -2.38
N ALA A 68 26.73 -36.08 -3.69
CA ALA A 68 26.19 -34.98 -4.50
C ALA A 68 24.65 -34.89 -4.51
N LEU A 69 23.96 -35.94 -4.04
CA LEU A 69 22.51 -35.98 -3.88
C LEU A 69 22.03 -34.99 -2.81
N PHE A 70 22.77 -34.79 -1.72
CA PHE A 70 22.31 -33.98 -0.57
C PHE A 70 22.74 -32.50 -0.63
N ILE A 71 23.23 -32.05 -1.78
CA ILE A 71 23.59 -30.65 -2.00
C ILE A 71 22.32 -29.77 -1.98
N PRO A 72 22.31 -28.64 -1.26
CA PRO A 72 21.20 -27.69 -1.32
C PRO A 72 20.87 -27.26 -2.76
N GLY A 73 19.58 -27.16 -3.07
CA GLY A 73 19.03 -26.87 -4.40
C GLY A 73 18.49 -28.10 -5.14
N LYS A 74 18.79 -29.32 -4.70
CA LYS A 74 18.19 -30.53 -5.26
C LYS A 74 16.71 -30.66 -4.84
N GLN A 75 15.89 -31.18 -5.75
CA GLN A 75 14.49 -31.49 -5.47
C GLN A 75 14.38 -32.73 -4.59
N ILE A 76 13.43 -32.72 -3.67
CA ILE A 76 13.16 -33.83 -2.74
C ILE A 76 11.66 -34.12 -2.70
N GLU A 77 11.32 -35.41 -2.68
CA GLU A 77 9.95 -35.93 -2.52
C GLU A 77 9.95 -36.95 -1.38
N LEU A 78 8.99 -36.81 -0.47
CA LEU A 78 8.86 -37.65 0.71
C LEU A 78 7.52 -38.38 0.63
N PHE A 79 7.57 -39.70 0.72
CA PHE A 79 6.41 -40.59 0.68
C PHE A 79 6.29 -41.33 2.01
N ALA A 80 5.06 -41.49 2.49
CA ALA A 80 4.76 -42.26 3.70
C ALA A 80 3.46 -43.04 3.52
N GLY A 81 3.39 -44.20 4.16
CA GLY A 81 2.25 -45.09 4.03
C GLY A 81 2.32 -46.30 4.92
N HIS A 82 1.42 -47.25 4.64
CA HIS A 82 1.33 -48.54 5.32
C HIS A 82 1.30 -49.64 4.28
N GLN A 83 1.85 -50.82 4.59
CA GLN A 83 1.80 -52.01 3.73
C GLN A 83 2.33 -51.75 2.31
N SER A 84 3.41 -50.96 2.19
CA SER A 84 4.05 -50.59 0.91
C SER A 84 3.15 -49.80 -0.05
N LYS A 85 2.04 -49.24 0.42
CA LYS A 85 1.23 -48.25 -0.29
C LYS A 85 1.54 -46.88 0.28
N GLU A 86 2.37 -46.14 -0.42
CA GLU A 86 2.88 -44.84 0.04
C GLU A 86 2.29 -43.70 -0.77
N ASP A 87 1.81 -42.68 -0.06
CA ASP A 87 1.30 -41.45 -0.63
C ASP A 87 2.35 -40.35 -0.46
N LEU A 88 2.38 -39.39 -1.39
CA LEU A 88 3.26 -38.23 -1.32
C LEU A 88 2.83 -37.33 -0.16
N ILE A 89 3.72 -37.12 0.81
CA ILE A 89 3.47 -36.23 1.96
C ILE A 89 4.21 -34.90 1.86
N PHE A 90 5.24 -34.78 1.02
CA PHE A 90 5.94 -33.51 0.80
C PHE A 90 6.72 -33.51 -0.51
N LYS A 91 6.77 -32.35 -1.17
CA LYS A 91 7.62 -32.08 -2.33
C LYS A 91 8.23 -30.70 -2.19
N GLY A 92 9.53 -30.57 -2.48
CA GLY A 92 10.22 -29.30 -2.34
C GLY A 92 11.69 -29.35 -2.78
N ILE A 93 12.48 -28.46 -2.21
CA ILE A 93 13.92 -28.33 -2.44
C ILE A 93 14.68 -28.35 -1.11
N ILE A 94 15.89 -28.91 -1.12
CA ILE A 94 16.81 -28.85 0.02
C ILE A 94 17.36 -27.42 0.12
N ILE A 95 17.16 -26.75 1.26
CA ILE A 95 17.65 -25.37 1.49
C ILE A 95 18.80 -25.30 2.48
N LYS A 96 18.92 -26.29 3.36
CA LYS A 96 19.95 -26.32 4.40
C LYS A 96 20.48 -27.73 4.57
N HIS A 97 21.79 -27.83 4.62
CA HIS A 97 22.54 -29.05 4.88
C HIS A 97 23.35 -28.83 6.15
N ALA A 98 23.23 -29.73 7.13
CA ALA A 98 23.96 -29.62 8.39
C ALA A 98 24.32 -31.00 8.93
N ILE A 99 25.52 -31.12 9.50
CA ILE A 99 25.92 -32.30 10.28
C ILE A 99 25.82 -32.01 11.78
N SER A 100 25.56 -33.04 12.58
CA SER A 100 25.42 -32.92 14.03
C SER A 100 26.09 -34.11 14.71
N VAL A 101 27.08 -33.85 15.56
CA VAL A 101 27.68 -34.86 16.45
C VAL A 101 27.24 -34.57 17.87
N ARG A 102 26.81 -35.60 18.60
CA ARG A 102 26.34 -35.49 19.99
C ARG A 102 27.25 -36.25 20.93
N LYS A 103 27.25 -35.84 22.21
CA LYS A 103 28.08 -36.47 23.27
C LYS A 103 27.78 -37.95 23.50
N ASN A 104 26.56 -38.39 23.17
CA ASN A 104 26.14 -39.79 23.24
C ASN A 104 26.67 -40.64 22.06
N GLY A 105 27.55 -40.09 21.20
CA GLY A 105 28.11 -40.79 20.05
C GLY A 105 27.24 -40.78 18.80
N SER A 106 26.01 -40.27 18.85
CA SER A 106 25.17 -40.18 17.65
C SER A 106 25.69 -39.08 16.73
N SER A 107 25.99 -39.44 15.48
CA SER A 107 26.27 -38.53 14.38
C SER A 107 25.14 -38.59 13.35
N GLN A 108 24.78 -37.42 12.81
CA GLN A 108 23.59 -37.28 11.96
C GLN A 108 23.83 -36.24 10.86
N LEU A 109 23.29 -36.51 9.69
CA LEU A 109 23.03 -35.53 8.64
C LEU A 109 21.60 -34.99 8.77
N LYS A 110 21.45 -33.68 8.71
CA LYS A 110 20.17 -32.96 8.87
C LYS A 110 19.94 -32.08 7.66
N LEU A 111 18.82 -32.32 6.98
CA LEU A 111 18.39 -31.56 5.82
C LEU A 111 17.12 -30.79 6.18
N GLU A 112 17.12 -29.49 5.91
CA GLU A 112 15.90 -28.67 5.92
C GLU A 112 15.47 -28.45 4.48
N CYS A 113 14.21 -28.76 4.22
CA CYS A 113 13.59 -28.68 2.92
C CYS A 113 12.40 -27.72 2.99
N ARG A 114 12.19 -26.96 1.92
CA ARG A 114 11.03 -26.06 1.76
C ARG A 114 10.40 -26.27 0.41
N ASP A 115 9.11 -25.96 0.31
CA ASP A 115 8.47 -25.83 -1.01
C ASP A 115 9.18 -24.75 -1.85
N VAL A 116 9.05 -24.84 -3.18
CA VAL A 116 9.62 -23.85 -4.14
C VAL A 116 9.13 -22.43 -3.84
N ALA A 117 7.94 -22.26 -3.25
CA ALA A 117 7.43 -20.98 -2.80
C ALA A 117 8.33 -20.24 -1.79
N PHE A 118 9.30 -20.90 -1.15
CA PHE A 118 10.35 -20.24 -0.37
C PHE A 118 11.07 -19.14 -1.16
N GLN A 119 11.24 -19.30 -2.47
CA GLN A 119 11.90 -18.29 -3.31
C GLN A 119 11.16 -16.95 -3.31
N MET A 120 9.83 -16.95 -3.10
CA MET A 120 9.02 -15.73 -3.02
C MET A 120 9.26 -14.95 -1.72
N THR A 121 9.79 -15.60 -0.69
CA THR A 121 10.11 -14.97 0.61
C THR A 121 11.43 -14.21 0.58
N LEU A 122 12.22 -14.36 -0.50
CA LEU A 122 13.55 -13.79 -0.61
C LEU A 122 13.52 -12.40 -1.23
N GLY A 123 14.12 -11.45 -0.50
CA GLY A 123 14.31 -10.08 -0.94
C GLY A 123 13.05 -9.24 -0.81
N LYS A 124 13.26 -7.95 -0.50
CA LYS A 124 12.19 -6.95 -0.50
C LYS A 124 12.11 -6.33 -1.89
N LYS A 125 10.89 -6.14 -2.38
CA LYS A 125 10.62 -5.58 -3.69
C LYS A 125 9.60 -4.45 -3.58
N SER A 126 9.64 -3.60 -4.59
CA SER A 126 8.64 -2.57 -4.79
C SER A 126 8.16 -2.64 -6.24
N SER A 127 6.85 -2.59 -6.45
CA SER A 127 6.23 -2.77 -7.76
C SER A 127 4.85 -2.15 -7.76
N GLN A 128 4.40 -1.73 -8.95
CA GLN A 128 3.07 -1.14 -9.17
C GLN A 128 2.24 -2.07 -10.06
N PHE A 129 1.00 -2.33 -9.66
CA PHE A 129 0.02 -3.10 -10.42
C PHE A 129 -1.18 -2.20 -10.72
N LYS A 130 -1.59 -2.12 -11.99
CA LYS A 130 -2.67 -1.24 -12.45
C LYS A 130 -3.81 -2.04 -13.02
N ASP A 131 -5.03 -1.60 -12.72
CA ASP A 131 -6.28 -2.15 -13.27
C ASP A 131 -6.38 -3.68 -13.16
N VAL A 132 -5.97 -4.23 -12.01
CA VAL A 132 -5.95 -5.69 -11.74
C VAL A 132 -6.69 -6.05 -10.46
N LYS A 133 -7.16 -7.31 -10.39
CA LYS A 133 -7.69 -7.90 -9.16
C LYS A 133 -6.57 -8.49 -8.30
N ASP A 134 -6.86 -8.71 -7.02
CA ASP A 134 -5.94 -9.39 -6.10
C ASP A 134 -5.64 -10.85 -6.55
N SER A 135 -6.63 -11.55 -7.12
CA SER A 135 -6.46 -12.89 -7.73
C SER A 135 -5.48 -12.88 -8.92
N ASP A 136 -5.54 -11.85 -9.76
CA ASP A 136 -4.66 -11.70 -10.93
C ASP A 136 -3.21 -11.42 -10.49
N ILE A 137 -3.04 -10.56 -9.46
CA ILE A 137 -1.74 -10.29 -8.84
C ILE A 137 -1.14 -11.60 -8.29
N ALA A 138 -1.91 -12.37 -7.53
CA ALA A 138 -1.46 -13.65 -6.99
C ALA A 138 -1.04 -14.62 -8.12
N ASN A 139 -1.85 -14.74 -9.17
CA ASN A 139 -1.55 -15.59 -10.32
C ASN A 139 -0.24 -15.18 -11.02
N ASN A 140 -0.07 -13.88 -11.30
CA ASN A 140 1.15 -13.34 -11.90
C ASN A 140 2.38 -13.66 -11.03
N LEU A 141 2.29 -13.38 -9.73
CA LEU A 141 3.39 -13.63 -8.81
C LEU A 141 3.72 -15.11 -8.68
N PHE A 142 2.75 -16.02 -8.52
CA PHE A 142 3.06 -17.46 -8.48
C PHE A 142 3.67 -17.97 -9.81
N SER A 143 3.15 -17.50 -10.95
CA SER A 143 3.66 -17.86 -12.28
C SER A 143 5.10 -17.40 -12.50
N LYS A 144 5.47 -16.21 -12.01
CA LYS A 144 6.84 -15.67 -12.06
C LYS A 144 7.88 -16.61 -11.44
N TYR A 145 7.51 -17.36 -10.40
CA TYR A 145 8.38 -18.33 -9.72
C TYR A 145 8.17 -19.77 -10.20
N LYS A 146 7.38 -19.98 -11.27
CA LYS A 146 7.08 -21.31 -11.84
C LYS A 146 6.44 -22.26 -10.82
N ILE A 147 5.68 -21.73 -9.88
CA ILE A 147 4.91 -22.53 -8.92
C ILE A 147 3.67 -23.04 -9.65
N SER A 148 3.34 -24.33 -9.48
CA SER A 148 2.18 -24.91 -10.14
C SER A 148 0.90 -24.41 -9.48
N ILE A 149 -0.02 -23.83 -10.24
CA ILE A 149 -1.28 -23.31 -9.71
C ILE A 149 -2.36 -24.38 -9.92
N ASP A 150 -2.98 -24.83 -8.85
CA ASP A 150 -4.12 -25.77 -8.91
C ASP A 150 -5.43 -24.99 -9.09
N LYS A 151 -5.68 -24.04 -8.18
CA LYS A 151 -6.85 -23.16 -8.24
C LYS A 151 -6.58 -21.86 -7.50
N ILE A 152 -6.92 -20.73 -8.11
CA ILE A 152 -7.01 -19.43 -7.42
C ILE A 152 -8.44 -18.96 -7.59
N GLU A 153 -9.18 -18.88 -6.49
CA GLU A 153 -10.53 -18.34 -6.52
C GLU A 153 -10.49 -16.84 -6.81
N ASP A 154 -11.33 -16.40 -7.74
CA ASP A 154 -11.39 -15.00 -8.14
C ASP A 154 -11.75 -14.08 -6.96
N THR A 155 -11.13 -12.90 -6.92
CA THR A 155 -11.43 -11.84 -5.94
C THR A 155 -12.39 -10.83 -6.56
N LYS A 156 -13.11 -10.08 -5.72
CA LYS A 156 -14.02 -9.02 -6.18
C LYS A 156 -13.33 -7.67 -6.16
N GLY A 157 -13.75 -6.79 -7.07
CA GLY A 157 -13.18 -5.46 -7.21
C GLY A 157 -11.87 -5.46 -8.00
N THR A 158 -11.71 -4.44 -8.83
CA THR A 158 -10.47 -4.16 -9.56
C THR A 158 -9.80 -2.96 -8.91
N HIS A 159 -8.50 -3.04 -8.66
CA HIS A 159 -7.72 -1.93 -8.13
C HIS A 159 -7.23 -1.06 -9.28
N PRO A 160 -7.60 0.23 -9.34
CA PRO A 160 -6.98 1.15 -10.31
C PRO A 160 -5.47 1.19 -10.15
N GLU A 161 -5.03 1.08 -8.89
CA GLU A 161 -3.65 1.10 -8.51
C GLU A 161 -3.42 0.31 -7.22
N MET A 162 -2.47 -0.60 -7.26
CA MET A 162 -2.04 -1.40 -6.13
C MET A 162 -0.51 -1.38 -6.06
N ILE A 163 0.04 -1.08 -4.88
CA ILE A 163 1.47 -0.86 -4.70
C ILE A 163 2.03 -1.87 -3.72
N GLN A 164 3.02 -2.63 -4.18
CA GLN A 164 3.92 -3.39 -3.33
C GLN A 164 5.05 -2.45 -2.91
N HIS A 165 5.26 -2.26 -1.61
CA HIS A 165 6.33 -1.41 -1.09
C HIS A 165 7.22 -2.19 -0.12
N ASN A 166 8.50 -2.32 -0.47
CA ASN A 166 9.57 -2.86 0.38
C ASN A 166 9.19 -4.16 1.14
N CYS A 167 8.49 -5.07 0.48
CA CYS A 167 8.10 -6.37 1.05
C CYS A 167 8.37 -7.50 0.05
N SER A 168 8.43 -8.74 0.54
CA SER A 168 8.62 -9.89 -0.35
C SER A 168 7.35 -10.16 -1.17
N ASP A 169 7.49 -10.84 -2.32
CA ASP A 169 6.33 -11.21 -3.15
C ASP A 169 5.39 -12.14 -2.37
N TRP A 170 5.93 -12.98 -1.49
CA TRP A 170 5.16 -13.83 -0.58
C TRP A 170 4.33 -13.02 0.41
N ASP A 171 4.95 -12.06 1.10
CA ASP A 171 4.28 -11.27 2.12
C ASP A 171 3.17 -10.40 1.53
N PHE A 172 3.40 -9.89 0.32
CA PHE A 172 2.41 -9.11 -0.42
C PHE A 172 1.19 -9.96 -0.80
N VAL A 173 1.39 -11.15 -1.39
CA VAL A 173 0.29 -12.04 -1.75
C VAL A 173 -0.50 -12.45 -0.51
N LEU A 174 0.16 -12.83 0.58
CA LEU A 174 -0.53 -13.19 1.81
C LEU A 174 -1.32 -12.03 2.39
N THR A 175 -0.77 -10.82 2.38
CA THR A 175 -1.50 -9.63 2.84
C THR A 175 -2.78 -9.41 2.04
N ARG A 176 -2.70 -9.47 0.70
CA ARG A 176 -3.86 -9.25 -0.18
C ARG A 176 -4.89 -10.38 -0.11
N MET A 177 -4.45 -11.62 0.02
CA MET A 177 -5.37 -12.76 0.20
C MET A 177 -6.05 -12.73 1.57
N ASP A 178 -5.34 -12.30 2.61
CA ASP A 178 -5.88 -12.17 3.97
C ASP A 178 -7.03 -11.15 4.03
N VAL A 179 -6.87 -9.99 3.38
CA VAL A 179 -7.94 -8.97 3.24
C VAL A 179 -9.16 -9.51 2.52
N ASN A 180 -8.97 -10.43 1.57
CA ASN A 180 -10.05 -11.08 0.83
C ASN A 180 -10.64 -12.31 1.58
N GLY A 181 -10.18 -12.62 2.79
CA GLY A 181 -10.63 -13.79 3.55
C GLY A 181 -10.21 -15.13 2.93
N LYS A 182 -9.21 -15.12 2.05
CA LYS A 182 -8.70 -16.31 1.35
C LYS A 182 -7.43 -16.82 2.02
N LEU A 183 -7.27 -18.13 2.01
CA LEU A 183 -6.08 -18.83 2.49
C LEU A 183 -5.23 -19.25 1.31
N VAL A 184 -3.92 -19.09 1.45
CA VAL A 184 -2.94 -19.64 0.53
C VAL A 184 -2.48 -20.98 1.08
N LEU A 185 -2.80 -22.04 0.35
CA LEU A 185 -2.52 -23.43 0.70
C LEU A 185 -1.51 -23.97 -0.31
N ILE A 186 -0.39 -24.50 0.17
CA ILE A 186 0.60 -25.13 -0.70
C ILE A 186 0.68 -26.60 -0.34
N ASN A 187 0.30 -27.43 -1.31
CA ASN A 187 0.23 -28.86 -1.18
C ASN A 187 1.07 -29.49 -2.29
N ASP A 188 2.21 -30.04 -1.90
CA ASP A 188 3.06 -30.88 -2.76
C ASP A 188 3.52 -30.17 -4.05
N GLY A 189 3.96 -28.91 -3.95
CA GLY A 189 4.40 -28.09 -5.09
C GLY A 189 3.27 -27.40 -5.87
N LYS A 190 2.02 -27.58 -5.44
CA LYS A 190 0.86 -26.90 -6.01
C LYS A 190 0.27 -25.87 -5.04
N VAL A 191 -0.05 -24.69 -5.54
CA VAL A 191 -0.73 -23.65 -4.77
C VAL A 191 -2.23 -23.65 -5.06
N GLU A 192 -3.01 -23.57 -4.00
CA GLU A 192 -4.45 -23.32 -4.00
C GLU A 192 -4.74 -22.08 -3.16
N VAL A 193 -5.56 -21.17 -3.70
CA VAL A 193 -6.01 -19.97 -2.99
C VAL A 193 -7.53 -19.98 -2.94
N LYS A 194 -8.09 -20.18 -1.75
CA LYS A 194 -9.55 -20.28 -1.55
C LYS A 194 -10.00 -19.77 -0.20
N ALA A 195 -11.28 -19.42 -0.10
CA ALA A 195 -11.90 -19.22 1.21
C ALA A 195 -12.01 -20.57 1.97
N PRO A 196 -12.00 -20.57 3.32
CA PRO A 196 -12.33 -21.76 4.10
C PRO A 196 -13.74 -22.25 3.76
N ASP A 197 -13.85 -23.54 3.45
CA ASP A 197 -15.11 -24.18 3.06
C ASP A 197 -15.36 -25.45 3.89
N PHE A 198 -16.47 -25.48 4.62
CA PHE A 198 -16.90 -26.61 5.44
C PHE A 198 -17.99 -27.46 4.77
N SER A 199 -18.39 -27.09 3.54
CA SER A 199 -19.41 -27.79 2.76
C SER A 199 -18.99 -29.21 2.34
N PRO A 200 -17.71 -29.49 2.00
CA PRO A 200 -17.27 -30.83 1.65
C PRO A 200 -17.52 -31.86 2.76
N ALA A 201 -17.60 -33.13 2.36
CA ALA A 201 -17.61 -34.23 3.30
C ALA A 201 -16.25 -34.30 4.04
N PRO A 202 -16.25 -34.66 5.34
CA PRO A 202 -15.00 -34.85 6.06
C PRO A 202 -14.12 -35.90 5.40
N VAL A 203 -12.82 -35.60 5.24
CA VAL A 203 -11.83 -36.53 4.70
C VAL A 203 -11.51 -37.64 5.70
N LEU A 204 -11.65 -37.35 7.00
CA LEU A 204 -11.45 -38.28 8.10
C LEU A 204 -12.38 -37.93 9.26
N THR A 205 -12.87 -38.97 9.95
CA THR A 205 -13.57 -38.85 11.23
C THR A 205 -12.66 -39.37 12.33
N LEU A 206 -12.43 -38.54 13.34
CA LEU A 206 -11.61 -38.86 14.50
C LEU A 206 -12.49 -38.97 15.73
N GLN A 207 -12.42 -40.12 16.41
CA GLN A 207 -13.25 -40.46 17.54
C GLN A 207 -12.38 -40.69 18.78
N TYR A 208 -12.76 -40.03 19.88
CA TYR A 208 -12.10 -40.20 21.17
C TYR A 208 -12.31 -41.62 21.72
N GLY A 209 -11.23 -42.24 22.19
CA GLY A 209 -11.22 -43.62 22.65
C GLY A 209 -11.02 -44.67 21.56
N SER A 210 -10.92 -44.28 20.29
CA SER A 210 -10.62 -45.20 19.17
C SER A 210 -9.48 -44.72 18.28
N THR A 211 -9.60 -43.56 17.63
CA THR A 211 -8.65 -43.08 16.62
C THR A 211 -7.87 -41.82 17.02
N ILE A 212 -8.30 -41.13 18.08
CA ILE A 212 -7.57 -40.00 18.67
C ILE A 212 -6.52 -40.50 19.66
N HIS A 213 -5.27 -40.06 19.47
CA HIS A 213 -4.16 -40.31 20.39
C HIS A 213 -3.97 -39.14 21.36
N GLU A 214 -3.83 -37.93 20.83
CA GLU A 214 -3.72 -36.68 21.60
C GLU A 214 -4.80 -35.69 21.13
N PHE A 215 -5.39 -34.95 22.07
CA PHE A 215 -6.29 -33.84 21.77
C PHE A 215 -6.05 -32.70 22.77
N ASP A 216 -5.79 -31.51 22.25
CA ASP A 216 -5.64 -30.28 23.03
C ASP A 216 -6.33 -29.14 22.28
N ALA A 217 -7.34 -28.52 22.90
CA ALA A 217 -8.10 -27.45 22.29
C ALA A 217 -8.67 -26.48 23.32
N GLU A 218 -8.78 -25.22 22.92
CA GLU A 218 -9.36 -24.14 23.69
C GLU A 218 -10.55 -23.51 22.95
N MET A 219 -11.48 -22.94 23.73
CA MET A 219 -12.56 -22.10 23.24
C MET A 219 -12.35 -20.69 23.79
N ASP A 220 -12.28 -19.69 22.92
CA ASP A 220 -11.88 -18.32 23.29
C ASP A 220 -12.92 -17.27 22.82
N ALA A 221 -13.42 -16.49 23.78
CA ALA A 221 -14.38 -15.42 23.55
C ALA A 221 -13.72 -14.08 23.17
N ARG A 222 -12.42 -13.87 23.45
CA ARG A 222 -11.74 -12.56 23.34
C ARG A 222 -11.83 -11.92 21.96
N ASN A 223 -11.92 -12.75 20.92
CA ASN A 223 -11.94 -12.33 19.52
C ASN A 223 -13.29 -12.62 18.84
N GLN A 224 -14.37 -12.85 19.62
CA GLN A 224 -15.72 -13.07 19.11
C GLN A 224 -16.48 -11.74 19.05
N TYR A 225 -16.82 -11.30 17.84
CA TYR A 225 -17.48 -10.03 17.61
C TYR A 225 -18.94 -10.25 17.22
N ALA A 226 -19.87 -9.54 17.84
CA ALA A 226 -21.29 -9.59 17.47
C ALA A 226 -21.49 -9.01 16.06
N ASP A 227 -20.98 -7.80 15.84
CA ASP A 227 -20.93 -7.15 14.52
C ASP A 227 -19.53 -6.65 14.19
N VAL A 228 -19.21 -6.64 12.90
CA VAL A 228 -17.98 -6.03 12.37
C VAL A 228 -18.39 -5.00 11.33
N LYS A 229 -17.93 -3.77 11.49
CA LYS A 229 -18.14 -2.69 10.51
C LYS A 229 -16.79 -2.24 9.96
N ALA A 230 -16.73 -1.97 8.67
CA ALA A 230 -15.58 -1.28 8.07
C ALA A 230 -16.02 0.06 7.51
N VAL A 231 -15.20 1.09 7.76
CA VAL A 231 -15.46 2.46 7.33
C VAL A 231 -14.27 3.05 6.58
N SER A 232 -14.56 3.80 5.52
CA SER A 232 -13.58 4.61 4.77
C SER A 232 -14.10 6.02 4.50
N TRP A 233 -13.21 6.95 4.15
CA TRP A 233 -13.59 8.30 3.71
C TRP A 233 -13.62 8.37 2.18
N ASP A 234 -14.74 8.78 1.59
CA ASP A 234 -14.83 9.07 0.17
C ASP A 234 -14.63 10.58 -0.09
N PRO A 235 -13.51 11.00 -0.69
CA PRO A 235 -13.24 12.41 -0.97
C PRO A 235 -14.17 13.01 -2.04
N ALA A 236 -14.80 12.21 -2.89
CA ALA A 236 -15.69 12.72 -3.94
C ALA A 236 -17.05 13.14 -3.36
N SER A 237 -17.64 12.31 -2.50
CA SER A 237 -18.88 12.65 -1.78
C SER A 237 -18.67 13.45 -0.49
N GLN A 238 -17.45 13.42 0.07
CA GLN A 238 -17.13 13.94 1.41
C GLN A 238 -17.94 13.27 2.53
N GLU A 239 -18.15 11.96 2.40
CA GLU A 239 -18.89 11.16 3.36
C GLU A 239 -18.11 9.93 3.82
N VAL A 240 -18.52 9.37 4.96
CA VAL A 240 -18.02 8.09 5.44
C VAL A 240 -18.77 6.97 4.72
N VAL A 241 -18.04 6.13 4.00
CA VAL A 241 -18.58 4.91 3.41
C VAL A 241 -18.51 3.80 4.45
N GLU A 242 -19.65 3.17 4.74
CA GLU A 242 -19.74 2.09 5.71
C GLU A 242 -20.25 0.78 5.06
N VAL A 243 -19.71 -0.34 5.54
CA VAL A 243 -20.13 -1.71 5.19
C VAL A 243 -20.10 -2.62 6.42
N ASN A 244 -20.99 -3.60 6.44
CA ASN A 244 -21.09 -4.59 7.53
C ASN A 244 -20.49 -5.93 7.08
N GLY A 245 -19.65 -6.52 7.92
CA GLY A 245 -19.00 -7.80 7.69
C GLY A 245 -19.97 -8.96 7.81
N GLN A 246 -19.82 -9.93 6.92
CA GLN A 246 -20.62 -11.14 6.86
C GLN A 246 -19.72 -12.37 6.92
N THR A 247 -20.15 -13.39 7.66
CA THR A 247 -19.49 -14.70 7.63
C THR A 247 -19.85 -15.41 6.30
N PRO A 248 -18.89 -16.08 5.63
CA PRO A 248 -19.19 -16.87 4.44
C PRO A 248 -20.28 -17.93 4.72
N SER A 249 -21.18 -18.16 3.76
CA SER A 249 -22.23 -19.18 3.88
C SER A 249 -21.70 -20.61 3.97
N SER A 250 -20.50 -20.84 3.44
CA SER A 250 -19.74 -22.10 3.52
C SER A 250 -19.20 -22.39 4.92
N PHE A 251 -19.16 -21.40 5.81
CA PHE A 251 -18.64 -21.56 7.15
C PHE A 251 -19.63 -22.31 8.05
N LYS A 252 -19.12 -23.27 8.81
CA LYS A 252 -19.88 -23.99 9.83
C LYS A 252 -19.17 -23.89 11.16
N GLU A 253 -19.92 -23.53 12.18
CA GLU A 253 -19.39 -23.43 13.53
C GLU A 253 -19.17 -24.83 14.12
N ASN A 254 -18.00 -25.01 14.73
CA ASN A 254 -17.71 -26.18 15.54
C ASN A 254 -18.28 -26.01 16.97
N GLY A 255 -18.70 -27.11 17.59
CA GLY A 255 -19.28 -27.13 18.92
C GLY A 255 -20.71 -26.59 18.99
N ASN A 256 -21.30 -26.67 20.18
CA ASN A 256 -22.68 -26.29 20.44
C ASN A 256 -22.89 -24.88 21.01
N ILE A 257 -21.83 -24.05 21.08
CA ILE A 257 -21.92 -22.63 21.47
C ILE A 257 -21.64 -21.78 20.24
N SER A 258 -22.53 -20.83 19.93
CA SER A 258 -22.35 -19.96 18.78
C SER A 258 -21.31 -18.86 19.04
N GLY A 259 -20.66 -18.35 17.99
CA GLY A 259 -19.78 -17.18 18.09
C GLY A 259 -20.53 -15.94 18.60
N SER A 260 -21.81 -15.79 18.23
CA SER A 260 -22.67 -14.71 18.74
C SER A 260 -22.91 -14.81 20.25
N GLN A 261 -23.13 -16.01 20.79
CA GLN A 261 -23.28 -16.21 22.24
C GLN A 261 -22.00 -15.89 23.01
N LEU A 262 -20.83 -16.17 22.42
CA LEU A 262 -19.54 -15.83 23.04
C LEU A 262 -19.23 -14.33 22.96
N ALA A 263 -19.72 -13.64 21.93
CA ALA A 263 -19.54 -12.20 21.80
C ALA A 263 -20.16 -11.43 22.98
N ASP A 264 -21.23 -11.94 23.59
CA ASP A 264 -21.85 -11.36 24.79
C ASP A 264 -20.86 -11.25 25.96
N ALA A 265 -19.90 -12.18 26.07
CA ALA A 265 -18.88 -12.14 27.11
C ALA A 265 -17.87 -10.99 26.94
N THR A 266 -17.74 -10.43 25.73
CA THR A 266 -16.84 -9.30 25.45
C THR A 266 -17.45 -7.95 25.82
N GLY A 267 -18.79 -7.86 25.87
CA GLY A 267 -19.52 -6.60 26.00
C GLY A 267 -19.39 -5.65 24.79
N LEU A 268 -18.67 -6.04 23.73
CA LEU A 268 -18.47 -5.23 22.54
C LEU A 268 -19.58 -5.47 21.53
N LYS A 269 -20.41 -4.45 21.30
CA LYS A 269 -21.51 -4.52 20.32
C LYS A 269 -21.01 -4.55 18.88
N GLU A 270 -20.07 -3.67 18.55
CA GLU A 270 -19.57 -3.49 17.18
C GLU A 270 -18.05 -3.32 17.19
N TYR A 271 -17.36 -4.11 16.38
CA TYR A 271 -15.93 -3.97 16.12
C TYR A 271 -15.73 -3.18 14.82
N VAL A 272 -15.10 -2.00 14.91
CA VAL A 272 -14.99 -1.05 13.78
C VAL A 272 -13.56 -1.03 13.21
N LEU A 273 -13.44 -1.46 11.96
CA LEU A 273 -12.26 -1.29 11.12
C LEU A 273 -12.31 0.09 10.44
N ARG A 274 -11.21 0.85 10.49
CA ARG A 274 -11.16 2.23 9.98
C ARG A 274 -10.04 2.43 8.97
N HIS A 275 -10.39 2.94 7.79
CA HIS A 275 -9.46 3.39 6.76
C HIS A 275 -9.65 4.90 6.51
N GLY A 276 -8.58 5.70 6.57
CA GLY A 276 -8.66 7.16 6.40
C GLY A 276 -8.67 7.61 4.95
N GLY A 277 -8.13 6.79 4.05
CA GLY A 277 -8.11 7.01 2.60
C GLY A 277 -9.31 6.41 1.86
N ASN A 278 -9.35 6.60 0.55
CA ASN A 278 -10.48 6.18 -0.30
C ASN A 278 -10.34 4.72 -0.72
N THR A 279 -10.96 3.83 0.04
CA THR A 279 -11.02 2.40 -0.28
C THR A 279 -12.28 2.08 -1.08
N ALA A 280 -12.13 1.34 -2.18
CA ALA A 280 -13.26 0.87 -2.98
C ALA A 280 -14.22 0.02 -2.11
N ARG A 281 -15.53 0.17 -2.35
CA ARG A 281 -16.58 -0.47 -1.54
C ARG A 281 -16.44 -2.00 -1.50
N GLU A 282 -16.04 -2.61 -2.62
CA GLU A 282 -15.81 -4.05 -2.73
C GLU A 282 -14.64 -4.51 -1.87
N GLU A 283 -13.54 -3.76 -1.83
CA GLU A 283 -12.38 -4.05 -0.97
C GLU A 283 -12.75 -3.87 0.51
N LEU A 284 -13.48 -2.79 0.84
CA LEU A 284 -13.95 -2.52 2.20
C LEU A 284 -14.86 -3.66 2.70
N GLN A 285 -15.76 -4.15 1.84
CA GLN A 285 -16.65 -5.27 2.15
C GLN A 285 -15.88 -6.58 2.33
N ALA A 286 -14.88 -6.85 1.48
CA ALA A 286 -14.01 -8.01 1.60
C ALA A 286 -13.25 -8.00 2.94
N TRP A 287 -12.69 -6.84 3.32
CA TRP A 287 -11.98 -6.65 4.58
C TRP A 287 -12.88 -6.90 5.80
N ALA A 288 -14.11 -6.36 5.79
CA ALA A 288 -15.09 -6.59 6.84
C ALA A 288 -15.49 -8.08 6.96
N ASN A 289 -15.72 -8.76 5.83
CA ASN A 289 -16.05 -10.19 5.78
C ASN A 289 -14.89 -11.05 6.30
N ALA A 290 -13.66 -10.73 5.89
CA ALA A 290 -12.46 -11.43 6.34
C ALA A 290 -12.26 -11.32 7.85
N CYS A 291 -12.51 -10.14 8.43
CA CYS A 291 -12.47 -9.94 9.87
C CYS A 291 -13.51 -10.80 10.62
N LYS A 292 -14.75 -10.83 10.12
CA LYS A 292 -15.81 -11.67 10.69
C LYS A 292 -15.47 -13.17 10.58
N GLN A 293 -14.90 -13.59 9.46
CA GLN A 293 -14.42 -14.95 9.25
C GLN A 293 -13.28 -15.32 10.21
N LYS A 294 -12.27 -14.44 10.37
CA LYS A 294 -11.16 -14.64 11.33
C LYS A 294 -11.65 -14.77 12.76
N SER A 295 -12.60 -13.91 13.17
CA SER A 295 -13.28 -14.00 14.46
C SER A 295 -13.89 -15.39 14.66
N ALA A 296 -14.67 -15.88 13.69
CA ALA A 296 -15.31 -17.18 13.77
C ALA A 296 -14.31 -18.36 13.77
N MET A 297 -13.21 -18.28 13.00
CA MET A 297 -12.16 -19.30 12.96
C MET A 297 -11.27 -19.31 14.22
N ALA A 298 -11.23 -18.20 14.98
CA ALA A 298 -10.49 -18.12 16.23
C ALA A 298 -11.27 -18.67 17.44
N LYS A 299 -12.57 -18.98 17.26
CA LYS A 299 -13.46 -19.43 18.34
C LYS A 299 -12.95 -20.67 19.05
N ILE A 300 -12.56 -21.69 18.26
CA ILE A 300 -12.02 -22.95 18.77
C ILE A 300 -10.72 -23.22 18.04
N ARG A 301 -9.63 -23.34 18.81
CA ARG A 301 -8.29 -23.58 18.29
C ARG A 301 -7.68 -24.76 19.03
N GLY A 302 -6.92 -25.58 18.32
CA GLY A 302 -6.32 -26.75 18.94
C GLY A 302 -5.55 -27.63 17.98
N ARG A 303 -5.15 -28.79 18.49
CA ARG A 303 -4.54 -29.88 17.74
C ARG A 303 -5.15 -31.22 18.14
N VAL A 304 -5.21 -32.13 17.18
CA VAL A 304 -5.59 -33.53 17.38
C VAL A 304 -4.58 -34.41 16.65
N SER A 305 -4.13 -35.49 17.29
CA SER A 305 -3.24 -36.47 16.66
C SER A 305 -3.92 -37.82 16.49
N CYS A 306 -3.53 -38.51 15.44
CA CYS A 306 -4.05 -39.82 15.06
C CYS A 306 -2.95 -40.64 14.36
N ASP A 307 -3.23 -41.91 14.07
CA ASP A 307 -2.29 -42.72 13.29
C ASP A 307 -2.00 -42.07 11.94
N GLY A 308 -0.78 -42.28 11.47
CA GLY A 308 -0.29 -41.77 10.20
C GLY A 308 -1.26 -41.94 9.03
N PHE A 309 -1.72 -40.80 8.52
CA PHE A 309 -2.65 -40.70 7.40
C PHE A 309 -2.22 -39.56 6.47
N ALA A 310 -1.85 -39.89 5.22
CA ALA A 310 -1.22 -38.94 4.28
C ALA A 310 -2.23 -38.13 3.46
N LYS A 311 -3.48 -38.58 3.37
CA LYS A 311 -4.49 -37.96 2.48
C LYS A 311 -5.06 -36.65 3.00
N ILE A 312 -4.90 -36.38 4.29
CA ILE A 312 -5.33 -35.13 4.90
C ILE A 312 -4.34 -34.01 4.58
N LYS A 313 -4.86 -32.89 4.09
CA LYS A 313 -4.10 -31.70 3.71
C LYS A 313 -4.68 -30.45 4.36
N PRO A 314 -3.87 -29.39 4.56
CA PRO A 314 -4.42 -28.09 4.92
C PRO A 314 -5.46 -27.65 3.89
N GLY A 315 -6.62 -27.21 4.37
CA GLY A 315 -7.80 -26.94 3.53
C GLY A 315 -8.92 -27.97 3.62
N ASP A 316 -8.64 -29.15 4.16
CA ASP A 316 -9.64 -30.22 4.29
C ASP A 316 -10.51 -30.07 5.54
N VAL A 317 -11.65 -30.76 5.53
CA VAL A 317 -12.56 -30.87 6.68
C VAL A 317 -12.31 -32.20 7.38
N VAL A 318 -12.22 -32.18 8.71
CA VAL A 318 -12.16 -33.37 9.58
C VAL A 318 -13.33 -33.33 10.55
N GLU A 319 -13.90 -34.47 10.91
CA GLU A 319 -14.97 -34.53 11.90
C GLU A 319 -14.44 -35.08 13.23
N LEU A 320 -14.76 -34.38 14.33
CA LEU A 320 -14.43 -34.80 15.69
C LEU A 320 -15.65 -35.37 16.40
N GLN A 321 -15.51 -36.54 16.99
CA GLN A 321 -16.57 -37.26 17.70
C GLN A 321 -16.08 -37.84 19.04
N GLY A 322 -17.01 -38.08 19.96
CA GLY A 322 -16.72 -38.71 21.25
C GLY A 322 -15.99 -37.83 22.27
N LEU A 323 -15.72 -36.56 21.94
CA LEU A 323 -15.27 -35.54 22.87
C LEU A 323 -16.52 -34.90 23.54
N SER A 324 -16.39 -33.67 24.05
CA SER A 324 -17.54 -32.92 24.57
C SER A 324 -18.36 -32.24 23.46
N ASN A 325 -19.63 -31.94 23.74
CA ASN A 325 -20.50 -31.16 22.85
C ASN A 325 -19.93 -29.77 22.49
N ARG A 326 -18.96 -29.27 23.29
CA ARG A 326 -18.28 -27.99 23.03
C ARG A 326 -17.26 -28.09 21.91
N PHE A 327 -16.72 -29.29 21.63
CA PHE A 327 -15.60 -29.50 20.70
C PHE A 327 -15.89 -30.52 19.59
N ASN A 328 -16.97 -31.30 19.70
CA ASN A 328 -17.45 -32.19 18.65
C ASN A 328 -17.98 -31.39 17.44
N GLY A 329 -17.77 -31.93 16.24
CA GLY A 329 -18.24 -31.36 14.99
C GLY A 329 -17.17 -31.29 13.91
N LYS A 330 -17.49 -30.60 12.82
CA LYS A 330 -16.55 -30.38 11.70
C LYS A 330 -15.52 -29.32 12.08
N ILE A 331 -14.25 -29.64 11.85
CA ILE A 331 -13.12 -28.72 11.95
C ILE A 331 -12.48 -28.52 10.57
N PHE A 332 -11.92 -27.34 10.36
CA PHE A 332 -11.09 -27.03 9.20
C PHE A 332 -9.62 -27.26 9.54
N ALA A 333 -8.95 -28.11 8.77
CA ALA A 333 -7.53 -28.39 8.93
C ALA A 333 -6.71 -27.16 8.49
N ALA A 334 -6.25 -26.37 9.45
CA ALA A 334 -5.42 -25.19 9.23
C ALA A 334 -3.93 -25.56 9.08
N GLY A 335 -3.51 -26.67 9.67
CA GLY A 335 -2.16 -27.20 9.54
C GLY A 335 -2.10 -28.70 9.74
N ILE A 336 -1.15 -29.35 9.08
CA ILE A 336 -0.88 -30.78 9.15
C ILE A 336 0.60 -30.98 9.45
N ARG A 337 0.87 -31.80 10.46
CA ARG A 337 2.21 -32.24 10.79
C ARG A 337 2.28 -33.76 10.71
N HIS A 338 3.24 -34.28 9.97
CA HIS A 338 3.58 -35.70 10.00
C HIS A 338 4.90 -35.89 10.74
N ASP A 339 4.91 -36.80 11.71
CA ASP A 339 6.09 -37.21 12.44
C ASP A 339 6.33 -38.69 12.21
N LEU A 340 7.42 -39.02 11.52
CA LEU A 340 7.90 -40.38 11.39
C LEU A 340 9.19 -40.53 12.20
N THR A 341 9.10 -41.29 13.29
CA THR A 341 10.22 -41.52 14.22
C THR A 341 10.13 -42.93 14.79
N ASN A 342 11.26 -43.59 14.99
CA ASN A 342 11.35 -44.92 15.63
C ASN A 342 10.39 -45.97 15.03
N GLY A 343 10.15 -45.91 13.71
CA GLY A 343 9.24 -46.83 13.01
C GLY A 343 7.73 -46.55 13.19
N GLY A 344 7.37 -45.51 13.96
CA GLY A 344 6.00 -45.01 14.08
C GLY A 344 5.74 -43.83 13.14
N TRP A 345 4.48 -43.61 12.79
CA TRP A 345 4.02 -42.45 12.04
C TRP A 345 2.76 -41.87 12.70
N GLU A 346 2.84 -40.61 13.08
CA GLU A 346 1.74 -39.84 13.65
C GLU A 346 1.39 -38.68 12.70
N THR A 347 0.08 -38.44 12.53
CA THR A 347 -0.43 -37.24 11.87
C THR A 347 -1.11 -36.36 12.91
N THR A 348 -0.61 -35.13 13.06
CA THR A 348 -1.24 -34.10 13.89
C THR A 348 -1.94 -33.08 13.01
N VAL A 349 -3.22 -32.82 13.29
CA VAL A 349 -4.06 -31.83 12.63
C VAL A 349 -4.22 -30.63 13.55
N GLN A 350 -3.75 -29.47 13.10
CA GLN A 350 -4.02 -28.19 13.74
C GLN A 350 -5.28 -27.58 13.13
N PHE A 351 -6.18 -27.09 13.99
CA PHE A 351 -7.43 -26.46 13.57
C PHE A 351 -7.69 -25.17 14.34
N GLY A 352 -8.59 -24.36 13.77
CA GLY A 352 -8.75 -22.96 14.15
C GLY A 352 -7.60 -22.09 13.65
N MET A 353 -7.81 -20.78 13.65
CA MET A 353 -6.82 -19.83 13.13
C MET A 353 -6.58 -18.67 14.09
N ASP A 354 -5.36 -18.15 14.03
CA ASP A 354 -4.99 -16.91 14.71
C ASP A 354 -5.74 -15.72 14.07
N PRO A 355 -6.47 -14.91 14.86
CA PRO A 355 -7.25 -13.79 14.35
C PRO A 355 -6.39 -12.60 13.88
N SER A 356 -5.09 -12.59 14.18
CA SER A 356 -4.18 -11.52 13.79
C SER A 356 -4.05 -11.42 12.27
N TRP A 357 -3.96 -10.20 11.75
CA TRP A 357 -3.74 -9.97 10.32
C TRP A 357 -2.32 -10.34 9.93
N PHE A 358 -2.15 -10.87 8.71
CA PHE A 358 -0.82 -11.22 8.22
C PHE A 358 0.10 -10.00 8.15
N ALA A 359 -0.41 -8.86 7.68
CA ALA A 359 0.32 -7.59 7.63
C ALA A 359 0.84 -7.12 8.99
N GLN A 360 0.21 -7.49 10.11
CA GLN A 360 0.66 -7.11 11.46
C GLN A 360 1.85 -7.97 11.94
N LYS A 361 2.13 -9.11 11.30
CA LYS A 361 3.14 -10.06 11.77
C LYS A 361 4.56 -9.74 11.30
N PHE A 362 4.71 -9.05 10.18
CA PHE A 362 6.02 -8.74 9.59
C PHE A 362 6.29 -7.24 9.48
N ASN A 363 5.30 -6.42 9.79
CA ASN A 363 5.41 -4.97 9.68
C ASN A 363 5.74 -4.41 11.07
N ASP A 364 7.02 -4.11 11.29
CA ASP A 364 7.50 -3.48 12.54
C ASP A 364 6.92 -2.07 12.73
N GLN A 365 6.33 -1.49 11.69
CA GLN A 365 5.68 -0.19 11.72
C GLN A 365 4.19 -0.38 11.99
N MET A 366 3.71 0.19 13.11
CA MET A 366 2.31 0.21 13.52
C MET A 366 1.42 0.86 12.44
N SER A 367 1.01 0.10 11.42
CA SER A 367 -0.16 0.45 10.62
C SER A 367 -1.36 -0.31 11.18
N THR A 368 -2.36 0.44 11.63
CA THR A 368 -3.61 -0.10 12.19
C THR A 368 -4.50 -0.74 11.13
N VAL A 369 -4.18 -0.58 9.85
CA VAL A 369 -5.12 -0.85 8.75
C VAL A 369 -4.86 -2.19 8.05
N ALA A 370 -3.64 -2.73 8.09
CA ALA A 370 -3.32 -4.11 7.68
C ALA A 370 -3.84 -4.56 6.28
N VAL A 371 -4.29 -3.64 5.41
CA VAL A 371 -4.84 -3.96 4.08
C VAL A 371 -3.76 -4.09 3.01
N VAL A 372 -2.65 -3.38 3.18
CA VAL A 372 -1.48 -3.42 2.30
C VAL A 372 -0.21 -3.30 3.17
N PRO A 373 0.95 -3.76 2.68
CA PRO A 373 2.23 -3.46 3.32
C PRO A 373 2.40 -1.93 3.44
N SER A 374 2.64 -1.46 4.66
CA SER A 374 2.58 -0.03 4.93
C SER A 374 3.82 0.72 4.47
N ILE A 375 3.64 2.01 4.17
CA ILE A 375 4.72 2.98 3.97
C ILE A 375 4.64 4.06 5.06
N SER A 376 5.74 4.37 5.73
CA SER A 376 5.76 5.41 6.78
C SER A 376 6.76 6.51 6.49
N GLY A 377 6.42 7.71 6.94
CA GLY A 377 7.20 8.92 6.77
C GLY A 377 6.86 9.65 5.48
N LEU A 378 7.74 10.60 5.13
CA LEU A 378 7.60 11.45 3.97
C LEU A 378 8.58 11.00 2.89
N TYR A 379 8.13 10.99 1.64
CA TYR A 379 8.90 10.55 0.49
C TYR A 379 9.02 11.66 -0.54
N THR A 380 10.16 11.72 -1.21
CA THR A 380 10.31 12.59 -2.38
C THR A 380 9.51 12.00 -3.54
N ALA A 381 8.73 12.84 -4.21
CA ALA A 381 7.97 12.53 -5.40
C ALA A 381 8.33 13.52 -6.51
N VAL A 382 8.33 13.04 -7.76
CA VAL A 382 8.65 13.85 -8.94
C VAL A 382 7.40 13.96 -9.80
N VAL A 383 7.03 15.18 -10.15
CA VAL A 383 5.83 15.45 -10.97
C VAL A 383 6.00 14.87 -12.37
N ALA A 384 5.05 14.04 -12.80
CA ALA A 384 5.06 13.38 -14.11
C ALA A 384 3.98 13.92 -15.05
N GLN A 385 2.78 14.23 -14.54
CA GLN A 385 1.65 14.69 -15.35
C GLN A 385 0.70 15.57 -14.53
N LEU A 386 0.13 16.60 -15.15
CA LEU A 386 -0.76 17.58 -14.49
C LEU A 386 -2.23 17.49 -14.93
N GLU A 387 -2.51 16.83 -16.05
CA GLU A 387 -3.85 16.79 -16.68
C GLU A 387 -4.35 15.35 -16.83
N LYS A 388 -5.63 15.17 -17.18
CA LYS A 388 -6.26 13.86 -17.44
C LYS A 388 -6.22 12.90 -16.24
N ASP A 389 -6.49 13.45 -15.05
CA ASP A 389 -6.84 12.62 -13.89
C ASP A 389 -8.06 11.74 -14.25
N PRO A 390 -7.95 10.41 -14.24
CA PRO A 390 -9.06 9.51 -14.59
C PRO A 390 -10.30 9.68 -13.72
N LYS A 391 -10.13 10.20 -12.48
CA LYS A 391 -11.24 10.45 -11.56
C LYS A 391 -11.72 11.91 -11.56
N GLY A 392 -10.98 12.82 -12.20
CA GLY A 392 -11.32 14.25 -12.19
C GLY A 392 -11.27 14.90 -10.81
N GLU A 393 -10.49 14.36 -9.87
CA GLU A 393 -10.40 14.81 -8.47
C GLU A 393 -9.25 15.82 -8.25
N ASP A 394 -8.88 16.58 -9.29
CA ASP A 394 -7.81 17.56 -9.23
C ASP A 394 -6.42 17.00 -8.82
N ARG A 395 -6.21 15.70 -9.02
CA ARG A 395 -4.95 15.00 -8.70
C ARG A 395 -3.90 15.25 -9.78
N ILE A 396 -2.63 15.11 -9.39
CA ILE A 396 -1.50 15.10 -10.33
C ILE A 396 -0.76 13.77 -10.25
N LEU A 397 -0.22 13.32 -11.37
CA LEU A 397 0.55 12.08 -11.43
C LEU A 397 1.98 12.37 -10.97
N VAL A 398 2.47 11.57 -10.02
CA VAL A 398 3.83 11.67 -9.52
C VAL A 398 4.53 10.31 -9.53
N LYS A 399 5.85 10.32 -9.72
CA LYS A 399 6.70 9.15 -9.53
C LYS A 399 7.40 9.25 -8.19
N ILE A 400 7.39 8.18 -7.41
CA ILE A 400 8.07 8.12 -6.11
C ILE A 400 9.33 7.25 -6.30
N PRO A 401 10.53 7.84 -6.38
CA PRO A 401 11.71 7.12 -6.82
C PRO A 401 12.10 5.91 -5.96
N MET A 402 11.77 5.97 -4.67
CA MET A 402 12.07 4.89 -3.71
C MET A 402 11.03 3.77 -3.72
N ILE A 403 9.94 3.90 -4.48
CA ILE A 403 8.97 2.82 -4.72
C ILE A 403 9.32 2.17 -6.06
N ASP A 404 9.07 2.87 -7.18
CA ASP A 404 9.41 2.35 -8.51
C ASP A 404 9.52 3.51 -9.51
N MET A 405 10.74 3.77 -9.99
CA MET A 405 10.98 4.79 -11.03
C MET A 405 10.55 4.36 -12.43
N ALA A 406 10.54 3.05 -12.69
CA ALA A 406 10.17 2.50 -14.00
C ALA A 406 8.65 2.49 -14.19
N ALA A 407 7.90 2.51 -13.10
CA ALA A 407 6.46 2.58 -13.15
C ALA A 407 5.94 3.93 -13.67
N GLU A 408 4.68 3.95 -14.09
CA GLU A 408 4.03 5.13 -14.65
C GLU A 408 3.83 6.23 -13.61
N GLY A 409 3.69 5.88 -12.34
CA GLY A 409 3.45 6.79 -11.22
C GLY A 409 2.05 6.65 -10.63
N VAL A 410 1.84 7.40 -9.54
CA VAL A 410 0.66 7.36 -8.66
C VAL A 410 -0.08 8.69 -8.75
N TRP A 411 -1.41 8.65 -8.81
CA TRP A 411 -2.23 9.87 -8.78
C TRP A 411 -2.34 10.39 -7.35
N ALA A 412 -1.77 11.57 -7.09
CA ALA A 412 -1.71 12.15 -5.75
C ALA A 412 -2.55 13.42 -5.65
N ARG A 413 -3.27 13.57 -4.54
CA ARG A 413 -3.91 14.84 -4.17
C ARG A 413 -2.83 15.82 -3.70
N MET A 414 -3.09 17.12 -3.84
CA MET A 414 -2.18 18.16 -3.35
C MET A 414 -2.83 18.93 -2.21
N ALA A 415 -2.13 19.03 -1.09
CA ALA A 415 -2.50 19.93 -0.01
C ALA A 415 -2.15 21.36 -0.42
N VAL A 416 -3.15 22.23 -0.39
CA VAL A 416 -3.01 23.65 -0.74
C VAL A 416 -3.51 24.54 0.40
N PRO A 417 -3.04 25.80 0.52
CA PRO A 417 -3.42 26.68 1.62
C PRO A 417 -4.92 26.97 1.73
N ASP A 418 -5.64 26.97 0.60
CA ASP A 418 -7.09 27.11 0.57
C ASP A 418 -7.68 26.31 -0.61
N ALA A 419 -8.76 25.59 -0.36
CA ALA A 419 -9.51 24.83 -1.36
C ALA A 419 -10.99 24.79 -0.98
N GLY A 420 -11.87 25.12 -1.93
CA GLY A 420 -13.31 25.05 -1.76
C GLY A 420 -14.04 25.25 -3.08
N ASP A 421 -15.37 25.19 -3.03
CA ASP A 421 -16.20 25.39 -4.22
C ASP A 421 -15.97 26.81 -4.80
N GLN A 422 -15.49 26.87 -6.04
CA GLN A 422 -15.16 28.10 -6.77
C GLN A 422 -14.22 29.07 -6.04
N ARG A 423 -13.39 28.59 -5.11
CA ARG A 423 -12.40 29.41 -4.38
C ARG A 423 -11.17 28.60 -4.01
N GLY A 424 -10.03 29.28 -3.91
CA GLY A 424 -8.83 28.69 -3.32
C GLY A 424 -7.53 29.10 -4.00
N TYR A 425 -6.50 28.30 -3.71
CA TYR A 425 -5.14 28.49 -4.19
C TYR A 425 -4.88 27.60 -5.42
N PHE A 426 -4.57 28.21 -6.55
CA PHE A 426 -4.24 27.49 -7.79
C PHE A 426 -2.81 27.79 -8.25
N PHE A 427 -1.83 27.11 -7.66
CA PHE A 427 -0.47 27.04 -8.17
C PHE A 427 -0.11 25.57 -8.31
N ARG A 428 -0.05 25.10 -9.54
CA ARG A 428 0.38 23.74 -9.84
C ARG A 428 1.91 23.72 -10.02
N PRO A 429 2.57 22.63 -9.59
CA PRO A 429 3.99 22.45 -9.84
C PRO A 429 4.25 22.22 -11.34
N GLU A 430 5.50 22.31 -11.76
CA GLU A 430 5.91 22.00 -13.13
C GLU A 430 6.28 20.51 -13.26
N ILE A 431 6.18 19.96 -14.48
CA ILE A 431 6.66 18.59 -14.75
C ILE A 431 8.15 18.50 -14.42
N GLY A 432 8.51 17.46 -13.65
CA GLY A 432 9.85 17.22 -13.14
C GLY A 432 10.19 17.96 -11.85
N ASP A 433 9.27 18.75 -11.26
CA ASP A 433 9.46 19.34 -9.93
C ASP A 433 9.46 18.27 -8.83
N GLU A 434 10.22 18.59 -7.78
CA GLU A 434 10.38 17.76 -6.61
C GLU A 434 9.38 18.20 -5.54
N MET A 435 8.60 17.23 -5.06
CA MET A 435 7.58 17.42 -4.04
C MET A 435 7.73 16.41 -2.92
N LEU A 436 7.19 16.75 -1.76
CA LEU A 436 7.12 15.88 -0.61
C LEU A 436 5.75 15.19 -0.56
N ALA A 437 5.75 13.87 -0.49
CA ALA A 437 4.57 13.01 -0.46
C ALA A 437 4.40 12.38 0.92
N GLY A 438 3.21 12.51 1.49
CA GLY A 438 2.72 11.76 2.64
C GLY A 438 1.64 10.76 2.22
N PHE A 439 1.31 9.83 3.11
CA PHE A 439 0.42 8.71 2.83
C PHE A 439 -0.66 8.61 3.90
N ILE A 440 -1.93 8.68 3.50
CA ILE A 440 -3.04 8.58 4.44
C ILE A 440 -3.05 7.15 5.01
N ASN A 441 -3.09 7.02 6.33
CA ASN A 441 -3.06 5.72 7.03
C ASN A 441 -1.87 4.80 6.66
N ASN A 442 -0.75 5.40 6.20
CA ASN A 442 0.41 4.64 5.72
C ASN A 442 0.08 3.70 4.54
N ASP A 443 -0.98 3.99 3.76
CA ASP A 443 -1.31 3.26 2.54
C ASP A 443 -0.57 3.90 1.34
N PRO A 444 0.31 3.16 0.65
CA PRO A 444 1.04 3.70 -0.49
C PRO A 444 0.14 4.17 -1.65
N ARG A 445 -1.12 3.73 -1.71
CA ARG A 445 -2.09 4.13 -2.74
C ARG A 445 -2.71 5.50 -2.48
N ASP A 446 -2.79 5.93 -1.22
CA ASP A 446 -3.43 7.19 -0.82
C ASP A 446 -2.40 8.30 -0.58
N VAL A 447 -1.86 8.81 -1.69
CA VAL A 447 -0.77 9.80 -1.68
C VAL A 447 -1.30 11.23 -1.62
N VAL A 448 -0.73 12.03 -0.71
CA VAL A 448 -0.96 13.47 -0.59
C VAL A 448 0.36 14.22 -0.68
N LEU A 449 0.46 15.14 -1.62
CA LEU A 449 1.60 16.04 -1.78
C LEU A 449 1.45 17.21 -0.81
N VAL A 450 2.41 17.38 0.08
CA VAL A 450 2.34 18.34 1.21
C VAL A 450 3.20 19.58 1.01
N GLY A 451 4.08 19.60 0.01
CA GLY A 451 4.94 20.74 -0.27
C GLY A 451 5.95 20.50 -1.38
N MET A 452 6.69 21.55 -1.74
CA MET A 452 7.76 21.52 -2.72
C MET A 452 9.11 21.75 -2.03
N LEU A 453 10.19 21.24 -2.64
CA LEU A 453 11.55 21.38 -2.11
C LEU A 453 12.45 22.09 -3.12
N ASN A 454 13.22 23.07 -2.65
CA ASN A 454 14.35 23.61 -3.41
C ASN A 454 15.58 22.71 -3.24
N SER A 455 16.41 22.64 -4.27
CA SER A 455 17.67 21.89 -4.26
C SER A 455 18.75 22.66 -5.01
N SER A 456 20.00 22.21 -4.96
CA SER A 456 21.08 22.80 -5.77
C SER A 456 20.80 22.73 -7.28
N LYS A 457 20.01 21.75 -7.74
CA LYS A 457 19.55 21.62 -9.13
C LYS A 457 18.39 22.58 -9.46
N LYS A 458 17.56 22.92 -8.47
CA LYS A 458 16.41 23.82 -8.59
C LYS A 458 16.42 24.84 -7.43
N PRO A 459 17.37 25.79 -7.45
CA PRO A 459 17.58 26.71 -6.34
C PRO A 459 16.41 27.68 -6.18
N ALA A 460 16.26 28.22 -4.97
CA ALA A 460 15.32 29.32 -4.72
C ALA A 460 15.69 30.55 -5.58
N PRO A 461 14.71 31.37 -5.98
CA PRO A 461 14.94 32.53 -6.84
C PRO A 461 15.72 33.66 -6.16
N LEU A 462 15.73 33.69 -4.83
CA LEU A 462 16.53 34.61 -4.01
C LEU A 462 17.59 33.83 -3.25
N GLN A 463 18.79 34.41 -3.16
CA GLN A 463 19.84 33.88 -2.29
C GLN A 463 19.50 34.21 -0.83
N ALA A 464 19.47 33.19 0.02
CA ALA A 464 19.20 33.37 1.45
C ALA A 464 20.28 34.25 2.11
N LYS A 465 19.83 35.16 2.97
CA LYS A 465 20.65 36.02 3.83
C LYS A 465 19.99 36.07 5.20
N ASP A 466 20.77 36.12 6.28
CA ASP A 466 20.25 36.12 7.65
C ASP A 466 19.26 37.26 7.92
N ALA A 467 19.47 38.42 7.31
CA ALA A 467 18.57 39.55 7.44
C ALA A 467 17.20 39.35 6.73
N ASN A 468 17.13 38.45 5.74
CA ASN A 468 15.93 38.02 5.02
C ASN A 468 14.93 39.15 4.65
N LYS A 469 15.46 40.23 4.07
CA LYS A 469 14.72 41.48 3.80
C LYS A 469 13.80 41.40 2.59
N GLU A 470 14.07 40.49 1.67
CA GLU A 470 13.34 40.33 0.40
C GLU A 470 12.49 39.06 0.43
N LYS A 471 11.20 39.19 0.12
CA LYS A 471 10.23 38.09 0.08
C LYS A 471 9.34 38.27 -1.14
N GLY A 472 8.87 37.20 -1.78
CA GLY A 472 8.05 37.38 -2.96
C GLY A 472 7.63 36.13 -3.71
N PHE A 473 6.83 36.36 -4.74
CA PHE A 473 6.39 35.35 -5.69
C PHE A 473 7.17 35.52 -6.99
N PHE A 474 7.72 34.42 -7.50
CA PHE A 474 8.54 34.40 -8.71
C PHE A 474 7.98 33.36 -9.66
N PHE A 475 7.67 33.78 -10.88
CA PHE A 475 7.06 32.91 -11.89
C PHE A 475 8.11 32.50 -12.93
N LYS A 476 7.91 31.33 -13.56
CA LYS A 476 8.79 30.80 -14.63
C LYS A 476 8.96 31.77 -15.80
N SER A 477 7.93 32.57 -16.09
CA SER A 477 7.94 33.64 -17.09
C SER A 477 8.76 34.87 -16.69
N LYS A 478 9.45 34.83 -15.55
CA LYS A 478 10.20 35.94 -14.94
C LYS A 478 9.33 37.14 -14.51
N MET A 479 8.01 36.94 -14.40
CA MET A 479 7.16 37.85 -13.64
C MET A 479 7.46 37.69 -12.15
N LYS A 480 7.33 38.77 -11.37
CA LYS A 480 7.50 38.72 -9.92
C LYS A 480 6.63 39.72 -9.17
N ILE A 481 6.31 39.35 -7.93
CA ILE A 481 5.78 40.25 -6.89
C ILE A 481 6.82 40.21 -5.76
N LEU A 482 7.45 41.34 -5.48
CA LEU A 482 8.54 41.45 -4.52
C LEU A 482 8.18 42.43 -3.40
N PHE A 483 8.42 42.00 -2.17
CA PHE A 483 8.31 42.78 -0.94
C PHE A 483 9.70 42.99 -0.37
N ASN A 484 9.99 44.22 0.06
CA ASN A 484 11.23 44.56 0.74
C ASN A 484 10.92 45.25 2.07
N ASP A 485 11.31 44.61 3.17
CA ASP A 485 10.99 45.09 4.53
C ASP A 485 11.83 46.31 4.95
N ASP A 486 13.03 46.46 4.38
CA ASP A 486 13.93 47.59 4.66
C ASP A 486 13.38 48.89 4.05
N ASP A 487 13.03 48.81 2.76
CA ASP A 487 12.49 49.93 2.00
C ASP A 487 10.98 50.10 2.24
N LYS A 488 10.35 49.12 2.90
CA LYS A 488 8.89 48.95 3.04
C LYS A 488 8.19 49.18 1.70
N SER A 489 8.60 48.39 0.72
CA SER A 489 8.18 48.55 -0.66
C SER A 489 7.59 47.27 -1.25
N MET A 490 6.70 47.47 -2.23
CA MET A 490 6.05 46.43 -3.02
C MET A 490 6.30 46.70 -4.51
N LEU A 491 6.76 45.69 -5.23
CA LEU A 491 7.06 45.76 -6.66
C LEU A 491 6.33 44.65 -7.42
N PHE A 492 5.56 45.03 -8.44
CA PHE A 492 4.99 44.13 -9.43
C PHE A 492 5.73 44.35 -10.74
N GLU A 493 6.38 43.31 -11.29
CA GLU A 493 7.24 43.45 -12.47
C GLU A 493 7.00 42.32 -13.48
N THR A 494 6.90 42.70 -14.76
CA THR A 494 6.91 41.78 -15.90
C THR A 494 8.30 41.76 -16.56
N PRO A 495 8.68 40.67 -17.27
CA PRO A 495 9.98 40.60 -17.96
C PRO A 495 10.18 41.68 -19.04
N GLY A 496 9.09 42.24 -19.58
CA GLY A 496 9.15 43.31 -20.57
C GLY A 496 9.54 44.67 -19.98
N GLY A 497 9.52 44.81 -18.64
CA GLY A 497 9.83 46.06 -17.96
C GLY A 497 8.62 46.90 -17.55
N ASN A 498 7.41 46.33 -17.58
CA ASN A 498 6.24 46.98 -16.96
C ASN A 498 6.32 46.81 -15.44
N LYS A 499 6.12 47.90 -14.69
CA LYS A 499 6.31 47.96 -13.24
C LYS A 499 5.23 48.76 -12.54
N ILE A 500 4.84 48.29 -11.36
CA ILE A 500 4.11 49.06 -10.36
C ILE A 500 4.91 48.99 -9.06
N THR A 501 5.27 50.14 -8.51
CA THR A 501 6.07 50.24 -7.28
C THR A 501 5.36 51.12 -6.25
N LEU A 502 5.18 50.60 -5.03
CA LEU A 502 4.75 51.36 -3.85
C LEU A 502 5.94 51.37 -2.88
N SER A 503 6.34 52.54 -2.38
CA SER A 503 7.56 52.65 -1.55
C SER A 503 7.43 53.75 -0.50
N GLU A 504 7.61 53.39 0.78
CA GLU A 504 7.72 54.39 1.85
C GLU A 504 9.05 55.15 1.76
N LYS A 505 10.14 54.51 1.29
CA LYS A 505 11.44 55.15 1.10
C LYS A 505 11.40 56.27 0.06
N ASP A 506 10.75 56.00 -1.08
CA ASP A 506 10.54 57.00 -2.13
C ASP A 506 9.33 57.91 -1.83
N LYS A 507 8.58 57.61 -0.75
CA LYS A 507 7.35 58.30 -0.35
C LYS A 507 6.34 58.45 -1.49
N GLY A 508 6.12 57.37 -2.25
CA GLY A 508 5.28 57.45 -3.44
C GLY A 508 4.93 56.15 -4.14
N ILE A 509 4.17 56.31 -5.22
CA ILE A 509 3.67 55.26 -6.11
C ILE A 509 4.17 55.56 -7.53
N LYS A 510 4.70 54.56 -8.23
CA LYS A 510 5.19 54.66 -9.61
C LYS A 510 4.58 53.56 -10.47
N ILE A 511 4.06 53.93 -11.64
CA ILE A 511 3.64 53.00 -12.69
C ILE A 511 4.46 53.30 -13.94
N GLU A 512 5.17 52.30 -14.45
CA GLU A 512 6.06 52.42 -15.60
C GLU A 512 5.75 51.31 -16.61
N ASP A 513 5.72 51.65 -17.90
CA ASP A 513 5.63 50.65 -18.96
C ASP A 513 6.97 50.47 -19.70
N GLN A 514 7.05 49.40 -20.48
CA GLN A 514 8.21 49.09 -21.32
C GLN A 514 8.49 50.09 -22.46
N ASN A 515 7.58 51.04 -22.70
CA ASN A 515 7.70 52.06 -23.75
C ASN A 515 8.24 53.39 -23.21
N GLY A 516 8.46 53.48 -21.89
CA GLY A 516 8.94 54.69 -21.21
C GLY A 516 7.84 55.69 -20.88
N ASN A 517 6.58 55.25 -20.80
CA ASN A 517 5.49 56.02 -20.20
C ASN A 517 5.52 55.83 -18.68
N LYS A 518 5.26 56.91 -17.92
CA LYS A 518 5.36 56.91 -16.46
C LYS A 518 4.23 57.70 -15.81
N LEU A 519 3.71 57.18 -14.70
CA LEU A 519 2.85 57.89 -13.76
C LEU A 519 3.52 57.84 -12.38
N THR A 520 3.75 59.00 -11.77
CA THR A 520 4.37 59.12 -10.43
C THR A 520 3.47 59.93 -9.52
N LEU A 521 3.18 59.41 -8.33
CA LEU A 521 2.48 60.10 -7.24
C LEU A 521 3.42 60.15 -6.04
N ASN A 522 3.80 61.33 -5.58
CA ASN A 522 4.73 61.51 -4.46
C ASN A 522 4.47 62.83 -3.72
N SER A 523 5.41 63.24 -2.86
CA SER A 523 5.33 64.51 -2.13
C SER A 523 5.30 65.76 -3.01
N ASP A 524 5.77 65.66 -4.27
CA ASP A 524 5.80 66.76 -5.23
C ASP A 524 4.50 66.86 -6.05
N GLY A 525 3.57 65.90 -5.87
CA GLY A 525 2.28 65.85 -6.54
C GLY A 525 2.15 64.66 -7.49
N ILE A 526 1.50 64.88 -8.64
CA ILE A 526 1.22 63.86 -9.66
C ILE A 526 1.91 64.25 -10.98
N SER A 527 2.76 63.38 -11.51
CA SER A 527 3.41 63.52 -12.82
C SER A 527 2.97 62.42 -13.78
N LEU A 528 2.58 62.81 -15.01
CA LEU A 528 2.27 61.91 -16.12
C LEU A 528 3.19 62.22 -17.31
N GLU A 529 4.03 61.27 -17.69
CA GLU A 529 5.04 61.41 -18.73
C GLU A 529 4.84 60.38 -19.84
N THR A 530 4.96 60.83 -21.09
CA THR A 530 4.96 59.96 -22.27
C THR A 530 6.01 60.39 -23.28
N LYS A 531 6.62 59.42 -23.97
CA LYS A 531 7.55 59.68 -25.08
C LYS A 531 6.86 59.98 -26.41
N LYS A 532 5.57 59.67 -26.52
CA LYS A 532 4.81 59.84 -27.78
C LYS A 532 3.63 60.78 -27.54
N LYS A 533 2.41 60.30 -27.77
CA LYS A 533 1.18 61.11 -27.76
C LYS A 533 0.44 60.92 -26.45
N LEU A 534 0.18 62.02 -25.73
CA LEU A 534 -0.82 62.07 -24.67
C LEU A 534 -2.15 62.55 -25.27
N THR A 535 -3.23 61.81 -25.03
CA THR A 535 -4.58 62.18 -25.49
C THR A 535 -5.53 62.20 -24.31
N LEU A 536 -6.10 63.36 -24.00
CA LEU A 536 -7.17 63.53 -23.00
C LEU A 536 -8.46 63.85 -23.78
N LYS A 537 -9.49 63.02 -23.62
CA LYS A 537 -10.77 63.13 -24.34
C LYS A 537 -11.92 62.74 -23.43
N SER A 538 -13.03 63.46 -23.52
CA SER A 538 -14.33 63.08 -22.96
C SER A 538 -15.33 62.96 -24.12
N SER A 539 -16.07 61.85 -24.20
CA SER A 539 -16.94 61.53 -25.34
C SER A 539 -18.38 62.05 -25.19
N GLY A 540 -18.78 62.51 -24.01
CA GLY A 540 -20.14 62.97 -23.74
C GLY A 540 -20.26 63.93 -22.56
N GLY A 541 -19.14 64.49 -22.09
CA GLY A 541 -19.12 65.45 -20.99
C GLY A 541 -17.88 66.35 -21.08
N ASP A 542 -17.67 67.17 -20.06
CA ASP A 542 -16.64 68.19 -20.07
C ASP A 542 -15.25 67.66 -19.66
N VAL A 543 -14.20 68.33 -20.12
CA VAL A 543 -12.83 68.17 -19.63
C VAL A 543 -12.44 69.46 -18.94
N GLU A 544 -12.53 69.49 -17.62
CA GLU A 544 -12.21 70.66 -16.81
C GLU A 544 -10.77 70.58 -16.29
N THR A 545 -10.06 71.71 -16.33
CA THR A 545 -8.73 71.84 -15.71
C THR A 545 -8.74 73.09 -14.83
N GLU A 546 -8.57 72.90 -13.52
CA GLU A 546 -8.53 73.97 -12.54
C GLU A 546 -7.24 73.89 -11.71
N GLY A 547 -6.70 75.04 -11.33
CA GLY A 547 -5.54 75.14 -10.43
C GLY A 547 -5.13 76.59 -10.23
N THR A 548 -4.32 76.85 -9.19
CA THR A 548 -3.81 78.21 -8.91
C THR A 548 -3.08 78.81 -10.12
N ASN A 549 -2.36 77.97 -10.87
CA ASN A 549 -1.75 78.34 -12.14
C ASN A 549 -1.89 77.18 -13.14
N ILE A 550 -2.26 77.49 -14.38
CA ILE A 550 -2.27 76.53 -15.50
C ILE A 550 -1.24 76.98 -16.53
N LYS A 551 -0.26 76.13 -16.82
CA LYS A 551 0.79 76.40 -17.82
C LYS A 551 0.74 75.34 -18.92
N GLN A 552 0.37 75.77 -20.13
CA GLN A 552 0.40 74.94 -21.34
C GLN A 552 1.48 75.46 -22.28
N THR A 553 2.29 74.56 -22.85
CA THR A 553 3.39 74.94 -23.75
C THR A 553 3.49 73.93 -24.88
N ALA A 554 3.47 74.41 -26.12
CA ALA A 554 3.71 73.61 -27.30
C ALA A 554 5.00 74.08 -28.00
N LYS A 555 5.88 73.15 -28.36
CA LYS A 555 7.14 73.47 -29.07
C LYS A 555 6.91 73.81 -30.54
N SER A 556 5.91 73.20 -31.17
CA SER A 556 5.61 73.39 -32.60
C SER A 556 4.37 74.26 -32.79
N GLN A 557 3.21 73.79 -32.35
CA GLN A 557 1.94 74.50 -32.52
C GLN A 557 1.02 74.21 -31.32
N TYR A 558 0.38 75.25 -30.81
CA TYR A 558 -0.72 75.15 -29.86
C TYR A 558 -2.04 75.38 -30.62
N LYS A 559 -2.99 74.44 -30.55
CA LYS A 559 -4.28 74.49 -31.24
C LYS A 559 -5.40 74.28 -30.20
N ALA A 560 -6.33 75.22 -30.12
CA ALA A 560 -7.56 75.12 -29.32
C ALA A 560 -8.75 75.46 -30.23
N GLU A 561 -9.78 74.61 -30.22
CA GLU A 561 -10.96 74.73 -31.09
C GLU A 561 -12.23 74.48 -30.26
N GLY A 562 -13.22 75.36 -30.40
CA GLY A 562 -14.55 75.19 -29.81
C GLY A 562 -15.62 75.41 -30.88
N SER A 563 -16.48 74.41 -31.11
CA SER A 563 -17.51 74.45 -32.17
C SER A 563 -18.59 75.49 -31.92
N ALA A 564 -18.97 75.70 -30.65
CA ALA A 564 -19.93 76.72 -30.23
C ALA A 564 -19.27 78.08 -29.91
N GLY A 565 -17.95 78.10 -29.68
CA GLY A 565 -17.19 79.31 -29.32
C GLY A 565 -15.98 79.00 -28.42
N ILE A 566 -15.16 80.01 -28.18
CA ILE A 566 -14.06 80.00 -27.20
C ILE A 566 -14.21 81.25 -26.33
N GLU A 567 -14.27 81.08 -25.01
CA GLU A 567 -14.31 82.18 -24.04
C GLU A 567 -13.03 82.20 -23.20
N LEU A 568 -12.38 83.37 -23.11
CA LEU A 568 -11.19 83.61 -22.29
C LEU A 568 -11.43 84.82 -21.40
N THR A 569 -11.72 84.58 -20.12
CA THR A 569 -12.09 85.63 -19.16
C THR A 569 -10.97 85.87 -18.15
N SER A 570 -10.61 87.14 -17.94
CA SER A 570 -9.63 87.57 -16.93
C SER A 570 -10.11 88.86 -16.29
N SER A 571 -10.08 88.93 -14.94
CA SER A 571 -10.32 90.17 -14.20
C SER A 571 -9.13 91.15 -14.25
N ALA A 572 -8.00 90.71 -14.82
CA ALA A 572 -6.77 91.47 -14.98
C ALA A 572 -6.39 91.59 -16.48
N ILE A 573 -5.15 91.98 -16.76
CA ILE A 573 -4.66 92.17 -18.14
C ILE A 573 -4.45 90.81 -18.82
N ALA A 574 -5.22 90.52 -19.88
CA ALA A 574 -4.95 89.44 -20.82
C ALA A 574 -3.89 89.87 -21.84
N LYS A 575 -2.81 89.09 -22.02
CA LYS A 575 -1.74 89.36 -23.00
C LYS A 575 -1.67 88.27 -24.05
N LEU A 576 -2.09 88.60 -25.27
CA LEU A 576 -1.87 87.77 -26.47
C LEU A 576 -0.74 88.39 -27.30
N LYS A 577 0.32 87.64 -27.58
CA LYS A 577 1.48 88.10 -28.35
C LYS A 577 1.81 87.11 -29.47
N GLY A 578 1.97 87.63 -30.68
CA GLY A 578 2.41 86.89 -31.86
C GLY A 578 2.95 87.86 -32.90
N SER A 579 3.68 87.35 -33.90
CA SER A 579 4.11 88.17 -35.05
C SER A 579 2.94 88.68 -35.88
N LEU A 580 1.82 87.93 -35.89
CA LEU A 580 0.55 88.30 -36.49
C LEU A 580 -0.59 87.73 -35.63
N VAL A 581 -1.57 88.57 -35.29
CA VAL A 581 -2.81 88.15 -34.62
C VAL A 581 -3.96 88.54 -35.54
N GLN A 582 -4.67 87.54 -36.06
CA GLN A 582 -5.83 87.75 -36.93
C GLN A 582 -7.10 87.57 -36.09
N ILE A 583 -7.89 88.63 -35.97
CA ILE A 583 -9.21 88.63 -35.35
C ILE A 583 -10.17 88.94 -36.50
N ASN A 584 -11.12 88.04 -36.76
CA ASN A 584 -12.12 88.20 -37.81
C ASN A 584 -13.51 88.26 -37.21
#